data_AF-A0A2N6UDL3-F1
#
_entry.id   AF-A0A2N6UDL3-F1
#
_cell.length_a   1.000
_cell.length_b   1.000
_cell.length_c   1.000
_cell.angle_alpha   90.00
_cell.angle_beta   90.00
_cell.angle_gamma   90.00
#
_symmetry.space_group_name_H-M   'P 1'
#
loop_
_entity.id
_entity.type
_entity.pdbx_description
1 polymer ?
#
loop_
_entity_poly.entity_id
_entity_poly.type
_entity_poly.pdbx_seq_one_letter_code
_entity_poly.pdbx_strand_id
1 'polypeptide(L)'
;MTQTNAQPEDHPDLFPNRKKDFQYAGKQMVILKKMLLCYAKEEQIGVQAAKISNSPAKGYYRPDMHTIVLSDRNNESESIHTLIHELAHVAMHYPKKMAQKETALQETPVLEYQVEMTAYVVAHAFSLDTKAHSLHYTAQWTR
;
A
#
# COMPACT_ATOMS: atom_id res chain seq x y z
N MET A 1 -28.05 -22.76 -12.82
CA MET A 1 -27.77 -21.64 -13.74
C MET A 1 -27.35 -20.45 -12.89
N THR A 2 -26.05 -20.24 -12.69
CA THR A 2 -25.51 -19.14 -11.89
C THR A 2 -25.62 -17.85 -12.71
N GLN A 3 -26.72 -17.12 -12.54
CA GLN A 3 -26.90 -15.78 -13.09
C GLN A 3 -26.32 -14.76 -12.12
N THR A 4 -25.05 -14.43 -12.26
CA THR A 4 -24.59 -13.09 -11.87
C THR A 4 -23.36 -12.75 -12.69
N ASN A 5 -23.57 -11.97 -13.74
CA ASN A 5 -22.51 -11.35 -14.51
C ASN A 5 -22.18 -9.99 -13.88
N ALA A 6 -21.92 -9.98 -12.57
CA ALA A 6 -21.62 -8.76 -11.82
C ALA A 6 -20.21 -8.29 -12.20
N GLN A 7 -20.12 -7.05 -12.69
CA GLN A 7 -18.87 -6.39 -12.99
C GLN A 7 -18.19 -5.93 -11.70
N PRO A 8 -16.85 -5.71 -11.70
CA PRO A 8 -16.13 -5.16 -10.55
C PRO A 8 -16.73 -3.84 -10.00
N GLU A 9 -17.38 -3.08 -10.90
CA GLU A 9 -18.15 -1.86 -10.66
C GLU A 9 -19.37 -2.09 -9.76
N ASP A 10 -20.02 -3.25 -9.89
CA ASP A 10 -21.32 -3.59 -9.27
C ASP A 10 -21.20 -4.02 -7.80
N HIS A 11 -19.97 -4.15 -7.30
CA HIS A 11 -19.71 -4.49 -5.91
C HIS A 11 -19.82 -3.24 -5.01
N PRO A 12 -20.66 -3.25 -3.96
CA PRO A 12 -20.75 -2.14 -3.01
C PRO A 12 -19.38 -1.78 -2.40
N ASP A 13 -19.15 -0.48 -2.23
CA ASP A 13 -17.95 0.10 -1.62
C ASP A 13 -17.66 -0.41 -0.20
N LEU A 14 -18.69 -0.94 0.45
CA LEU A 14 -18.66 -1.46 1.82
C LEU A 14 -17.88 -2.78 1.95
N PHE A 15 -17.48 -3.44 0.85
CA PHE A 15 -16.68 -4.66 0.95
C PHE A 15 -15.24 -4.35 1.36
N PRO A 16 -14.77 -4.80 2.54
CA PRO A 16 -13.44 -4.46 3.06
C PRO A 16 -12.29 -5.01 2.21
N ASN A 17 -12.59 -5.96 1.30
CA ASN A 17 -11.63 -6.65 0.45
C ASN A 17 -11.82 -6.40 -1.04
N ARG A 18 -12.65 -5.41 -1.44
CA ARG A 18 -12.87 -5.09 -2.85
C ARG A 18 -11.52 -4.90 -3.58
N LYS A 19 -11.40 -5.48 -4.77
CA LYS A 19 -10.23 -5.21 -5.62
C LYS A 19 -10.28 -3.77 -6.09
N LYS A 20 -9.20 -3.03 -5.92
CA LYS A 20 -9.03 -1.69 -6.48
C LYS A 20 -8.18 -1.79 -7.73
N ASP A 21 -8.67 -1.32 -8.86
CA ASP A 21 -7.88 -1.23 -10.08
C ASP A 21 -7.41 0.21 -10.23
N PHE A 22 -6.17 0.47 -9.80
CA PHE A 22 -5.63 1.83 -9.89
C PHE A 22 -5.20 2.09 -11.32
N GLN A 23 -5.73 3.15 -11.90
CA GLN A 23 -5.40 3.53 -13.27
C GLN A 23 -3.92 3.91 -13.36
N TYR A 24 -3.21 3.33 -14.33
CA TYR A 24 -1.79 3.55 -14.54
C TYR A 24 -1.56 4.13 -15.94
N ALA A 25 -1.04 5.35 -16.01
CA ALA A 25 -0.79 6.05 -17.28
C ALA A 25 0.68 5.92 -17.77
N GLY A 26 1.53 5.19 -17.06
CA GLY A 26 2.94 5.01 -17.42
C GLY A 26 3.16 3.95 -18.50
N LYS A 27 4.41 3.85 -19.00
CA LYS A 27 4.75 3.01 -20.15
C LYS A 27 4.51 1.51 -19.90
N GLN A 28 4.86 0.99 -18.72
CA GLN A 28 4.61 -0.41 -18.33
C GLN A 28 4.62 -0.57 -16.80
N MET A 29 3.51 -1.03 -16.22
CA MET A 29 3.35 -1.19 -14.76
C MET A 29 4.35 -2.21 -14.16
N VAL A 30 4.71 -3.23 -14.93
CA VAL A 30 5.74 -4.22 -14.55
C VAL A 30 7.12 -3.58 -14.34
N ILE A 31 7.46 -2.51 -15.07
CA ILE A 31 8.74 -1.81 -14.90
C ILE A 31 8.75 -1.07 -13.56
N LEU A 32 7.65 -0.39 -13.22
CA LEU A 32 7.50 0.27 -11.92
C LEU A 32 7.66 -0.75 -10.78
N LYS A 33 6.98 -1.89 -10.85
CA LYS A 33 7.11 -2.96 -9.85
C LYS A 33 8.56 -3.43 -9.71
N LYS A 34 9.25 -3.68 -10.83
CA LYS A 34 10.67 -4.08 -10.81
C LYS A 34 11.56 -3.01 -10.16
N MET A 35 11.32 -1.74 -10.49
CA MET A 35 12.03 -0.60 -9.90
C MET A 35 11.89 -0.56 -8.37
N LEU A 36 10.66 -0.70 -7.87
CA LEU A 36 10.38 -0.75 -6.43
C LEU A 36 11.03 -1.95 -5.73
N LEU A 37 11.07 -3.11 -6.39
CA LEU A 37 11.75 -4.31 -5.87
C LEU A 37 13.28 -4.14 -5.87
N CYS A 38 13.85 -3.46 -6.87
CA CYS A 38 15.27 -3.11 -6.88
C CYS A 38 15.61 -2.16 -5.73
N TYR A 39 14.83 -1.11 -5.54
CA TYR A 39 14.98 -0.19 -4.41
C TYR A 39 14.90 -0.93 -3.06
N ALA A 40 13.88 -1.78 -2.87
CA ALA A 40 13.77 -2.58 -1.64
C ALA A 40 15.02 -3.43 -1.40
N LYS A 41 15.56 -4.06 -2.45
CA LYS A 41 16.78 -4.87 -2.37
C LYS A 41 18.02 -4.04 -2.02
N GLU A 42 18.17 -2.85 -2.59
CA GLU A 42 19.26 -1.92 -2.29
C GLU A 42 19.22 -1.49 -0.81
N GLU A 43 18.03 -1.25 -0.29
CA GLU A 43 17.77 -0.95 1.13
C GLU A 43 17.78 -2.18 2.04
N GLN A 44 18.12 -3.37 1.51
CA GLN A 44 18.15 -4.65 2.24
C GLN A 44 16.81 -5.09 2.83
N ILE A 45 15.70 -4.60 2.27
CA ILE A 45 14.33 -4.93 2.67
C ILE A 45 13.87 -6.17 1.90
N GLY A 46 13.49 -7.23 2.62
CA GLY A 46 12.87 -8.41 2.01
C GLY A 46 11.48 -8.07 1.45
N VAL A 47 11.10 -8.64 0.31
CA VAL A 47 9.74 -8.52 -0.24
C VAL A 47 9.25 -9.89 -0.67
N GLN A 48 8.09 -10.32 -0.19
CA GLN A 48 7.47 -11.58 -0.57
C GLN A 48 5.96 -11.46 -0.73
N ALA A 49 5.36 -12.34 -1.54
CA ALA A 49 3.92 -12.52 -1.61
C ALA A 49 3.50 -13.74 -0.78
N ALA A 50 2.42 -13.62 -0.02
CA ALA A 50 1.89 -14.72 0.77
C ALA A 50 0.38 -14.61 0.97
N LYS A 51 -0.26 -15.74 1.30
CA LYS A 51 -1.64 -15.75 1.77
C LYS A 51 -1.71 -15.12 3.16
N ILE A 52 -2.47 -14.03 3.27
CA ILE A 52 -2.78 -13.40 4.56
C ILE A 52 -4.14 -13.94 5.04
N SER A 53 -4.10 -14.96 5.89
CA SER A 53 -5.29 -15.62 6.43
C SER A 53 -6.05 -14.72 7.41
N ASN A 54 -7.39 -14.81 7.41
CA ASN A 54 -8.28 -14.12 8.35
C ASN A 54 -8.13 -12.59 8.41
N SER A 55 -7.59 -11.95 7.37
CA SER A 55 -7.46 -10.50 7.29
C SER A 55 -7.75 -9.99 5.87
N PRO A 56 -8.37 -8.81 5.74
CA PRO A 56 -8.49 -8.12 4.46
C PRO A 56 -7.25 -7.30 4.06
N ALA A 57 -6.18 -7.35 4.85
CA ALA A 57 -4.96 -6.60 4.57
C ALA A 57 -4.40 -6.95 3.18
N LYS A 58 -4.02 -5.90 2.44
CA LYS A 58 -3.35 -6.00 1.13
C LYS A 58 -1.86 -6.27 1.31
N GLY A 59 -1.29 -5.95 2.47
CA GLY A 59 0.08 -6.26 2.85
C GLY A 59 0.39 -5.73 4.23
N TYR A 60 1.63 -5.95 4.69
CA TYR A 60 2.19 -5.38 5.91
C TYR A 60 3.72 -5.47 5.91
N TYR A 61 4.36 -4.54 6.61
CA TYR A 61 5.77 -4.65 6.98
C TYR A 61 5.96 -5.43 8.30
N ARG A 62 6.97 -6.30 8.33
CA ARG A 62 7.33 -7.16 9.47
C ARG A 62 8.71 -6.75 10.02
N PRO A 63 8.77 -5.96 11.12
CA PRO A 63 10.00 -5.36 11.59
C PRO A 63 11.09 -6.34 12.03
N ASP A 64 10.72 -7.47 12.64
CA ASP A 64 11.63 -8.51 13.14
C ASP A 64 12.43 -9.20 12.03
N MET A 65 11.84 -9.30 10.83
CA MET A 65 12.49 -9.90 9.65
C MET A 65 12.88 -8.89 8.58
N HIS A 66 12.69 -7.59 8.85
CA HIS A 66 12.90 -6.52 7.88
C HIS A 66 12.30 -6.83 6.49
N THR A 67 11.06 -7.33 6.48
CA THR A 67 10.42 -7.89 5.29
C THR A 67 9.02 -7.32 5.10
N ILE A 68 8.70 -6.94 3.88
CA ILE A 68 7.36 -6.59 3.42
C ILE A 68 6.66 -7.86 2.90
N VAL A 69 5.45 -8.10 3.39
CA VAL A 69 4.59 -9.21 2.96
C VAL A 69 3.40 -8.63 2.22
N LEU A 70 3.30 -8.92 0.92
CA LEU A 70 2.15 -8.55 0.08
C LEU A 70 1.14 -9.70 0.02
N SER A 71 -0.16 -9.40 -0.02
CA SER A 71 -1.17 -10.43 -0.23
C SER A 71 -1.07 -10.98 -1.65
N ASP A 72 -1.05 -12.30 -1.78
CA ASP A 72 -1.16 -13.04 -3.04
C ASP A 72 -2.51 -12.82 -3.78
N ARG A 73 -3.50 -12.22 -3.12
CA ARG A 73 -4.81 -11.88 -3.69
C ARG A 73 -4.83 -10.54 -4.42
N ASN A 74 -3.82 -9.71 -4.23
CA ASN A 74 -3.74 -8.39 -4.85
C ASN A 74 -3.64 -8.52 -6.36
N ASN A 75 -4.35 -7.66 -7.10
CA ASN A 75 -3.98 -7.42 -8.49
C ASN A 75 -2.64 -6.66 -8.55
N GLU A 76 -2.14 -6.42 -9.77
CA GLU A 76 -0.82 -5.80 -9.93
C GLU A 76 -0.79 -4.34 -9.42
N SER A 77 -1.83 -3.55 -9.70
CA SER A 77 -1.91 -2.17 -9.23
C SER A 77 -2.01 -2.07 -7.70
N GLU A 78 -2.77 -2.96 -7.07
CA GLU A 78 -2.85 -3.08 -5.61
C GLU A 78 -1.51 -3.47 -5.01
N SER A 79 -0.83 -4.45 -5.62
CA SER A 79 0.48 -4.89 -5.17
C SER A 79 1.49 -3.75 -5.19
N ILE A 80 1.46 -2.91 -6.23
CA ILE A 80 2.36 -1.76 -6.36
C ILE A 80 2.00 -0.68 -5.35
N HIS A 81 0.72 -0.32 -5.23
CA HIS A 81 0.26 0.66 -4.24
C HIS A 81 0.65 0.23 -2.82
N THR A 82 0.34 -1.01 -2.45
CA THR A 82 0.70 -1.56 -1.14
C THR A 82 2.22 -1.62 -0.96
N LEU A 83 2.99 -2.01 -1.97
CA LEU A 83 4.45 -1.99 -1.87
C LEU A 83 4.98 -0.59 -1.61
N ILE A 84 4.44 0.44 -2.28
CA ILE A 84 4.80 1.85 -2.03
C ILE A 84 4.46 2.24 -0.59
N HIS A 85 3.26 1.89 -0.10
CA HIS A 85 2.81 2.16 1.27
C HIS A 85 3.74 1.55 2.31
N GLU A 86 4.02 0.25 2.18
CA GLU A 86 4.88 -0.45 3.13
C GLU A 86 6.34 0.01 3.05
N LEU A 87 6.84 0.36 1.85
CA LEU A 87 8.17 0.98 1.72
C LEU A 87 8.24 2.34 2.41
N ALA A 88 7.17 3.14 2.37
CA ALA A 88 7.09 4.40 3.12
C ALA A 88 7.07 4.14 4.64
N HIS A 89 6.36 3.12 5.12
CA HIS A 89 6.43 2.66 6.51
C HIS A 89 7.86 2.34 6.93
N VAL A 90 8.59 1.54 6.13
CA VAL A 90 9.99 1.23 6.43
C VAL A 90 10.85 2.49 6.40
N ALA A 91 10.73 3.32 5.36
CA ALA A 91 11.55 4.50 5.18
C ALA A 91 11.36 5.54 6.30
N MET A 92 10.16 5.66 6.88
CA MET A 92 9.86 6.70 7.86
C MET A 92 9.81 6.19 9.31
N HIS A 93 9.38 4.95 9.51
CA HIS A 93 8.93 4.45 10.81
C HIS A 93 9.57 3.12 11.20
N TYR A 94 10.65 2.68 10.55
CA TYR A 94 11.38 1.52 11.08
C TYR A 94 11.93 1.82 12.50
N PRO A 95 12.09 0.81 13.39
CA PRO A 95 12.23 1.03 14.82
C PRO A 95 13.29 2.05 15.28
N LYS A 96 14.44 2.14 14.60
CA LYS A 96 15.47 3.14 14.97
C LYS A 96 15.03 4.58 14.68
N LYS A 97 14.27 4.82 13.61
CA LYS A 97 13.71 6.14 13.29
C LYS A 97 12.57 6.50 14.24
N MET A 98 11.73 5.53 14.59
CA MET A 98 10.66 5.72 15.57
C MET A 98 11.18 6.19 16.93
N ALA A 99 12.28 5.60 17.41
CA ALA A 99 12.91 6.00 18.67
C ALA A 99 13.40 7.46 18.72
N GLN A 100 13.54 8.12 17.57
CA GLN A 100 13.99 9.51 17.46
C GLN A 100 12.83 10.52 17.36
N LYS A 101 11.59 10.04 17.20
CA LYS A 101 10.40 10.90 17.05
C LYS A 101 9.86 11.33 18.42
N GLU A 102 9.33 12.55 18.48
CA GLU A 102 8.52 13.00 19.62
C GLU A 102 7.30 12.10 19.81
N THR A 103 6.85 11.90 21.05
CA THR A 103 5.74 10.99 21.38
C THR A 103 4.47 11.26 20.58
N ALA A 104 4.10 12.53 20.37
CA ALA A 104 2.93 12.92 19.58
C ALA A 104 3.03 12.49 18.11
N LEU A 105 4.25 12.31 17.57
CA LEU A 105 4.50 11.85 16.21
C LEU A 105 4.60 10.33 16.09
N GLN A 106 4.42 9.60 17.19
CA GLN A 106 4.42 8.14 17.22
C GLN A 106 3.00 7.54 17.26
N GLU A 107 1.97 8.37 17.34
CA GLU A 107 0.58 7.91 17.32
C GLU A 107 0.27 7.26 15.97
N THR A 108 -0.32 6.05 15.99
CA THR A 108 -0.67 5.29 14.77
C THR A 108 -1.42 6.13 13.73
N PRO A 109 -2.44 6.94 14.10
CA PRO A 109 -3.04 7.94 13.22
C PRO A 109 -2.06 8.79 12.41
N VAL A 110 -1.07 9.36 13.09
CA VAL A 110 -0.10 10.28 12.52
C VAL A 110 0.87 9.53 11.61
N LEU A 111 1.27 8.32 12.01
CA LEU A 111 2.15 7.46 11.23
C LEU A 111 1.52 7.04 9.91
N GLU A 112 0.27 6.55 9.94
CA GLU A 112 -0.46 6.15 8.73
C GLU A 112 -0.76 7.36 7.84
N TYR A 113 -1.07 8.53 8.41
CA TYR A 113 -1.23 9.76 7.63
C TYR A 113 0.07 10.14 6.88
N GLN A 114 1.21 10.14 7.58
CA GLN A 114 2.51 10.43 6.99
C GLN A 114 2.84 9.46 5.85
N VAL A 115 2.51 8.19 6.03
CA VAL A 115 2.78 7.12 5.07
C VAL A 115 1.85 7.21 3.86
N GLU A 116 0.55 7.37 4.07
CA GLU A 116 -0.44 7.48 2.99
C GLU A 116 -0.17 8.71 2.11
N MET A 117 0.21 9.85 2.70
CA MET A 117 0.60 11.05 1.94
C MET A 117 1.89 10.87 1.15
N THR A 118 2.88 10.19 1.74
CA THR A 118 4.12 9.85 1.03
C THR A 118 3.82 8.89 -0.12
N ALA A 119 2.99 7.87 0.12
CA ALA A 119 2.59 6.89 -0.87
C ALA A 119 1.82 7.53 -2.03
N TYR A 120 0.91 8.46 -1.74
CA TYR A 120 0.19 9.24 -2.74
C TYR A 120 1.15 10.04 -3.63
N VAL A 121 2.10 10.78 -3.05
CA VAL A 121 3.06 11.58 -3.82
C VAL A 121 3.93 10.70 -4.72
N VAL A 122 4.41 9.56 -4.20
CA VAL A 122 5.23 8.60 -4.96
C VAL A 122 4.41 7.96 -6.09
N ALA A 123 3.20 7.48 -5.80
CA ALA A 123 2.30 6.89 -6.78
C ALA A 123 1.99 7.89 -7.91
N HIS A 124 1.66 9.14 -7.56
CA HIS A 124 1.40 10.21 -8.51
C HIS A 124 2.65 10.51 -9.38
N ALA A 125 3.85 10.58 -8.79
CA ALA A 125 5.09 10.79 -9.54
C ALA A 125 5.36 9.70 -10.58
N PHE A 126 4.92 8.46 -10.31
CA PHE A 126 5.00 7.35 -11.25
C PHE A 126 3.74 7.13 -12.09
N SER A 127 2.79 8.07 -12.08
CA SER A 127 1.54 8.02 -12.86
C SER A 127 0.59 6.86 -12.50
N LEU A 128 0.61 6.42 -11.23
CA LEU A 128 -0.38 5.53 -10.63
C LEU A 128 -1.43 6.39 -9.91
N ASP A 129 -2.67 6.41 -10.41
CA ASP A 129 -3.74 7.21 -9.81
C ASP A 129 -4.32 6.52 -8.57
N THR A 130 -3.91 7.02 -7.40
CA THR A 130 -4.41 6.58 -6.09
C THR A 130 -5.24 7.65 -5.41
N LYS A 131 -5.53 8.77 -6.10
CA LYS A 131 -6.10 9.98 -5.48
C LYS A 131 -7.38 9.71 -4.72
N ALA A 132 -8.33 8.99 -5.32
CA ALA A 132 -9.60 8.69 -4.68
C ALA A 132 -9.40 7.85 -3.40
N HIS A 133 -8.45 6.92 -3.41
CA HIS A 133 -8.13 6.09 -2.25
C HIS A 133 -7.47 6.88 -1.13
N SER A 134 -6.42 7.65 -1.45
CA SER A 134 -5.66 8.43 -0.47
C SER A 134 -6.50 9.56 0.10
N LEU A 135 -7.30 10.26 -0.72
CA LEU A 135 -8.24 11.28 -0.24
C LEU A 135 -9.30 10.69 0.69
N HIS A 136 -9.93 9.57 0.33
CA HIS A 136 -10.90 8.91 1.20
C HIS A 136 -10.28 8.54 2.55
N TYR A 137 -9.05 8.01 2.55
CA TYR A 137 -8.34 7.69 3.77
C TYR A 137 -8.05 8.94 4.60
N THR A 138 -7.51 10.00 3.99
CA THR A 138 -7.21 11.27 4.69
C THR A 138 -8.45 12.00 5.23
N ALA A 139 -9.59 11.91 4.55
CA ALA A 139 -10.83 12.59 4.96
C ALA A 139 -11.39 12.04 6.28
N GLN A 140 -10.99 10.84 6.69
CA GLN A 140 -11.36 10.28 7.99
C GLN A 140 -10.64 10.96 9.16
N TRP A 141 -9.58 11.74 8.89
CA TRP A 141 -8.72 12.35 9.91
C TRP A 141 -8.97 13.84 10.16
N THR A 142 -9.73 14.52 9.30
CA THR A 142 -10.07 15.95 9.46
C THR A 142 -11.47 16.15 10.06
N ARG A 143 -11.98 15.16 10.81
CA ARG A 143 -13.30 15.23 11.46
C ARG A 143 -13.23 15.85 12.84
#